data_AF-A0A7D7KS68-F1
#
_entry.id   AF-A0A7D7KS68-F1
#
_cell.length_a   1.000
_cell.length_b   1.000
_cell.length_c   1.000
_cell.angle_alpha   90.00
_cell.angle_beta   90.00
_cell.angle_gamma   90.00
#
_symmetry.space_group_name_H-M   'P 1'
#
loop_
_entity.id
_entity.type
_entity.pdbx_description
1 polymer ?
#
loop_
_entity_poly.entity_id
_entity_poly.type
_entity_poly.pdbx_seq_one_letter_code
_entity_poly.pdbx_strand_id
1 'polypeptide(L)'
;MTALRSTILPAKPLVGWRVLVPRGGEWGNGLAATLRQGGAVPVVAPMIDFASTENADALADALARLQSGGFDWLVVTSATTVDVLVSHAVRVPESTRIVAVGETTGSALAFAGFRVDFIPEKDNSARGLVRAWPSLAARGRVLIPQSNVPEASLVSGFAALDTDAEFVTAYRTVGVPVAPDVVKDVASGRIGAILITSGSVARQISEQLAPLPPSTVVAAIGPRTAFDARKAGIAVDVIAENRTADSLVEALIDHVGVRSGGAGGAPRELRQVR
;
A
#
# COMPACT_ATOMS: atom_id res chain seq x y z
N MET A 1 -4.26 -42.96 -33.48
CA MET A 1 -5.31 -42.62 -32.49
C MET A 1 -4.79 -41.53 -31.57
N THR A 2 -4.80 -40.28 -32.06
CA THR A 2 -4.28 -39.10 -31.35
C THR A 2 -5.12 -38.85 -30.10
N ALA A 3 -4.50 -38.97 -28.92
CA ALA A 3 -5.12 -38.67 -27.65
C ALA A 3 -5.50 -37.19 -27.58
N LEU A 4 -6.77 -36.92 -27.30
CA LEU A 4 -7.31 -35.61 -26.98
C LEU A 4 -6.53 -35.04 -25.78
N ARG A 5 -5.82 -33.93 -26.00
CA ARG A 5 -5.29 -33.11 -24.91
C ARG A 5 -6.48 -32.57 -24.12
N SER A 6 -6.73 -33.19 -22.97
CA SER A 6 -7.61 -32.64 -21.93
C SER A 6 -7.11 -31.23 -21.61
N THR A 7 -7.91 -30.24 -21.94
CA THR A 7 -7.64 -28.85 -21.59
C THR A 7 -8.00 -28.71 -20.11
N ILE A 8 -7.03 -28.92 -19.22
CA ILE A 8 -7.20 -28.67 -17.80
C ILE A 8 -7.43 -27.17 -17.66
N LEU A 9 -8.66 -26.77 -17.35
CA LEU A 9 -8.95 -25.40 -16.94
C LEU A 9 -8.04 -25.05 -15.75
N PRO A 10 -7.41 -23.87 -15.70
CA PRO A 10 -6.60 -23.49 -14.55
C PRO A 10 -7.47 -23.61 -13.30
N ALA A 11 -6.95 -24.32 -12.30
CA ALA A 11 -7.63 -24.48 -11.02
C ALA A 11 -8.01 -23.08 -10.49
N LYS A 12 -9.22 -22.94 -9.96
CA LYS A 12 -9.67 -21.72 -9.29
C LYS A 12 -9.49 -21.92 -7.78
N PRO A 13 -8.30 -21.63 -7.22
CA PRO A 13 -7.94 -22.04 -5.86
C PRO A 13 -8.75 -21.33 -4.77
N LEU A 14 -9.41 -20.21 -5.09
CA LEU A 14 -10.15 -19.39 -4.13
C LEU A 14 -11.68 -19.55 -4.28
N VAL A 15 -12.17 -20.61 -4.95
CA VAL A 15 -13.62 -20.89 -5.00
C VAL A 15 -14.19 -20.97 -3.59
N GLY A 16 -15.29 -20.24 -3.37
CA GLY A 16 -15.97 -20.17 -2.07
C GLY A 16 -15.38 -19.14 -1.10
N TRP A 17 -14.23 -18.53 -1.41
CA TRP A 17 -13.65 -17.48 -0.57
C TRP A 17 -14.28 -16.13 -0.88
N ARG A 18 -14.73 -15.46 0.18
CA ARG A 18 -15.07 -14.02 0.15
C ARG A 18 -13.92 -13.25 0.76
N VAL A 19 -13.36 -12.31 0.01
CA VAL A 19 -12.10 -11.63 0.36
C VAL A 19 -12.34 -10.13 0.46
N LEU A 20 -12.08 -9.56 1.63
CA LEU A 20 -12.18 -8.11 1.85
C LEU A 20 -10.96 -7.40 1.26
N VAL A 21 -11.25 -6.44 0.38
CA VAL A 21 -10.28 -5.55 -0.26
C VAL A 21 -10.47 -4.15 0.34
N PRO A 22 -9.57 -3.69 1.22
CA PRO A 22 -9.78 -2.48 2.04
C PRO A 22 -9.40 -1.16 1.34
N ARG A 23 -9.06 -1.22 0.05
CA ARG A 23 -8.71 -0.06 -0.79
C ARG A 23 -9.59 -0.03 -2.02
N GLY A 24 -10.07 1.16 -2.39
CA GLY A 24 -10.82 1.41 -3.61
C GLY A 24 -9.93 1.84 -4.78
N GLY A 25 -10.53 2.52 -5.75
CA GLY A 25 -9.85 3.05 -6.93
C GLY A 25 -9.33 1.96 -7.87
N GLU A 26 -8.47 2.34 -8.81
CA GLU A 26 -7.90 1.42 -9.81
C GLU A 26 -7.13 0.26 -9.17
N TRP A 27 -6.37 0.54 -8.11
CA TRP A 27 -5.61 -0.48 -7.40
C TRP A 27 -6.52 -1.54 -6.77
N GLY A 28 -7.58 -1.12 -6.07
CA GLY A 28 -8.57 -2.03 -5.49
C GLY A 28 -9.34 -2.81 -6.56
N ASN A 29 -9.68 -2.16 -7.68
CA ASN A 29 -10.37 -2.78 -8.80
C ASN A 29 -9.51 -3.84 -9.50
N GLY A 30 -8.22 -3.56 -9.72
CA GLY A 30 -7.26 -4.51 -10.27
C GLY A 30 -7.09 -5.74 -9.37
N LEU A 31 -6.88 -5.52 -8.07
CA LEU A 31 -6.80 -6.61 -7.09
C LEU A 31 -8.08 -7.46 -7.04
N ALA A 32 -9.24 -6.81 -7.07
CA ALA A 32 -10.53 -7.50 -7.13
C ALA A 32 -10.67 -8.32 -8.42
N ALA A 33 -10.15 -7.85 -9.56
CA ALA A 33 -10.14 -8.61 -10.79
C ALA A 33 -9.26 -9.87 -10.69
N THR A 34 -8.03 -9.76 -10.15
CA THR A 34 -7.14 -10.91 -9.90
C THR A 34 -7.80 -11.94 -8.98
N LEU A 35 -8.45 -11.49 -7.90
CA LEU A 35 -9.20 -12.37 -6.99
C LEU A 35 -10.33 -13.13 -7.71
N ARG A 36 -11.10 -12.46 -8.58
CA ARG A 36 -12.16 -13.10 -9.39
C ARG A 36 -11.60 -14.14 -10.35
N GLN A 37 -10.43 -13.89 -10.96
CA GLN A 37 -9.76 -14.88 -11.81
C GLN A 37 -9.40 -16.14 -11.02
N GLY A 38 -8.97 -15.99 -9.77
CA GLY A 38 -8.75 -17.09 -8.82
C GLY A 38 -10.02 -17.78 -8.30
N GLY A 39 -11.22 -17.28 -8.64
CA GLY A 39 -12.52 -17.83 -8.23
C GLY A 39 -13.11 -17.26 -6.94
N ALA A 40 -12.45 -16.27 -6.32
CA ALA A 40 -12.95 -15.60 -5.13
C ALA A 40 -14.08 -14.61 -5.43
N VAL A 41 -14.83 -14.25 -4.40
CA VAL A 41 -15.77 -13.12 -4.40
C VAL A 41 -15.11 -11.95 -3.64
N PRO A 42 -14.55 -10.94 -4.33
CA PRO A 42 -13.99 -9.78 -3.67
C PRO A 42 -15.09 -8.86 -3.12
N VAL A 43 -14.89 -8.36 -1.90
CA VAL A 43 -15.71 -7.33 -1.26
C VAL A 43 -14.84 -6.08 -1.15
N VAL A 44 -15.03 -5.12 -2.06
CA VAL A 44 -14.28 -3.87 -2.05
C VAL A 44 -14.92 -2.91 -1.07
N ALA A 45 -14.23 -2.59 0.02
CA ALA A 45 -14.67 -1.67 1.04
C ALA A 45 -13.51 -0.74 1.41
N PRO A 46 -13.37 0.42 0.76
CA PRO A 46 -12.31 1.37 1.07
C PRO A 46 -12.41 1.82 2.52
N MET A 47 -11.34 1.65 3.29
CA MET A 47 -11.32 1.98 4.73
C MET A 47 -10.52 3.25 5.04
N ILE A 48 -9.79 3.77 4.05
CA ILE A 48 -9.04 5.01 4.16
C ILE A 48 -9.35 5.91 2.97
N ASP A 49 -9.30 7.21 3.21
CA ASP A 49 -9.37 8.26 2.20
C ASP A 49 -8.36 9.37 2.55
N PHE A 50 -8.29 10.38 1.69
CA PHE A 50 -7.43 11.53 1.87
C PHE A 50 -8.24 12.81 2.01
N ALA A 51 -7.92 13.61 3.02
CA ALA A 51 -8.53 14.91 3.26
C ALA A 51 -7.48 16.02 3.23
N SER A 52 -7.92 17.26 3.09
CA SER A 52 -7.04 18.43 3.20
C SER A 52 -6.30 18.46 4.54
N THR A 53 -5.10 19.05 4.52
CA THR A 53 -4.32 19.34 5.72
C THR A 53 -5.11 20.22 6.70
N GLU A 54 -4.86 20.04 8.00
CA GLU A 54 -5.39 20.94 9.04
C GLU A 54 -4.60 22.25 9.14
N ASN A 55 -3.38 22.26 8.57
CA ASN A 55 -2.51 23.43 8.59
C ASN A 55 -2.40 24.02 7.19
N ALA A 56 -3.54 24.53 6.68
CA ALA A 56 -3.66 25.04 5.32
C ALA A 56 -2.72 26.24 5.08
N ASP A 57 -2.56 27.13 6.07
CA ASP A 57 -1.69 28.29 5.97
C ASP A 57 -0.21 27.88 5.80
N ALA A 58 0.26 26.93 6.62
CA ALA A 58 1.64 26.43 6.50
C ALA A 58 1.90 25.77 5.14
N LEU A 59 0.91 25.04 4.60
CA LEU A 59 1.01 24.48 3.25
C LEU A 59 1.04 25.59 2.19
N ALA A 60 0.13 26.56 2.26
CA ALA A 60 0.06 27.66 1.32
C ALA A 60 1.37 28.48 1.31
N ASP A 61 1.93 28.76 2.49
CA ASP A 61 3.21 29.45 2.64
C ASP A 61 4.38 28.66 2.04
N ALA A 62 4.46 27.36 2.31
CA ALA A 62 5.49 26.51 1.75
C ALA A 62 5.39 26.43 0.21
N LEU A 63 4.17 26.33 -0.33
CA LEU A 63 3.92 26.32 -1.77
C LEU A 63 4.20 27.70 -2.40
N ALA A 64 3.92 28.81 -1.72
CA ALA A 64 4.28 30.15 -2.18
C ALA A 64 5.81 30.31 -2.25
N ARG A 65 6.54 29.87 -1.21
CA ARG A 65 8.00 29.86 -1.21
C ARG A 65 8.57 28.98 -2.32
N LEU A 66 7.97 27.83 -2.59
CA LEU A 66 8.33 26.99 -3.74
C LEU A 66 8.21 27.74 -5.05
N GLN A 67 7.05 28.36 -5.29
CA GLN A 67 6.78 29.11 -6.52
C GLN A 67 7.68 30.34 -6.68
N SER A 68 8.18 30.92 -5.59
CA SER A 68 9.14 32.01 -5.62
C SER A 68 10.61 31.57 -5.73
N GLY A 69 10.88 30.29 -6.01
CA GLY A 69 12.25 29.76 -6.16
C GLY A 69 12.97 29.50 -4.82
N GLY A 70 12.22 29.33 -3.73
CA GLY A 70 12.77 29.09 -2.40
C GLY A 70 13.37 27.71 -2.20
N PHE A 71 13.08 26.73 -3.06
CA PHE A 71 13.60 25.37 -2.94
C PHE A 71 14.32 24.95 -4.21
N ASP A 72 15.45 24.29 -4.05
CA ASP A 72 16.22 23.68 -5.14
C ASP A 72 15.62 22.32 -5.54
N TRP A 73 14.88 21.68 -4.62
CA TRP A 73 14.29 20.37 -4.82
C TRP A 73 12.86 20.29 -4.29
N LEU A 74 12.00 19.62 -5.05
CA LEU A 74 10.69 19.16 -4.62
C LEU A 74 10.67 17.64 -4.62
N VAL A 75 10.49 17.02 -3.46
CA VAL A 75 10.36 15.56 -3.33
C VAL A 75 8.89 15.18 -3.17
N VAL A 76 8.41 14.34 -4.07
CA VAL A 76 7.01 13.88 -4.12
C VAL A 76 6.98 12.37 -3.94
N THR A 77 6.29 11.93 -2.88
CA THR A 77 6.28 10.51 -2.48
C THR A 77 4.93 9.81 -2.68
N SER A 78 3.93 10.55 -3.15
CA SER A 78 2.57 10.04 -3.35
C SER A 78 1.88 10.75 -4.50
N ALA A 79 1.09 10.02 -5.28
CA ALA A 79 0.17 10.61 -6.26
C ALA A 79 -0.81 11.59 -5.62
N THR A 80 -1.22 11.36 -4.37
CA THR A 80 -2.08 12.29 -3.62
C THR A 80 -1.42 13.66 -3.42
N THR A 81 -0.09 13.70 -3.24
CA THR A 81 0.63 14.98 -3.20
C THR A 81 0.51 15.71 -4.54
N VAL A 82 0.53 14.98 -5.67
CA VAL A 82 0.33 15.57 -7.01
C VAL A 82 -1.04 16.24 -7.11
N ASP A 83 -2.10 15.57 -6.64
CA ASP A 83 -3.45 16.15 -6.62
C ASP A 83 -3.51 17.44 -5.78
N VAL A 84 -2.79 17.47 -4.64
CA VAL A 84 -2.66 18.68 -3.82
C VAL A 84 -1.95 19.80 -4.59
N LEU A 85 -0.85 19.50 -5.28
CA LEU A 85 -0.13 20.50 -6.10
C LEU A 85 -1.01 21.04 -7.23
N VAL A 86 -1.77 20.17 -7.90
CA VAL A 86 -2.70 20.55 -8.98
C VAL A 86 -3.84 21.42 -8.45
N SER A 87 -4.46 21.05 -7.34
CA SER A 87 -5.56 21.82 -6.73
C SER A 87 -5.15 23.21 -6.27
N HIS A 88 -3.88 23.39 -5.89
CA HIS A 88 -3.30 24.69 -5.55
C HIS A 88 -2.70 25.43 -6.75
N ALA A 89 -2.88 24.89 -7.97
CA ALA A 89 -2.34 25.44 -9.22
C ALA A 89 -0.83 25.75 -9.15
N VAL A 90 -0.06 24.90 -8.46
CA VAL A 90 1.36 25.13 -8.19
C VAL A 90 2.17 25.17 -9.48
N ARG A 91 2.94 26.24 -9.65
CA ARG A 91 3.94 26.39 -10.72
C ARG A 91 5.34 26.14 -10.17
N VAL A 92 5.92 24.98 -10.45
CA VAL A 92 7.32 24.71 -10.03
C VAL A 92 8.27 25.49 -10.94
N PRO A 93 9.17 26.35 -10.39
CA PRO A 93 10.16 27.07 -11.19
C PRO A 93 11.15 26.13 -11.89
N GLU A 94 11.68 26.51 -13.04
CA GLU A 94 12.69 25.71 -13.76
C GLU A 94 14.00 25.49 -12.96
N SER A 95 14.27 26.36 -11.99
CA SER A 95 15.40 26.21 -11.07
C SER A 95 15.21 25.10 -10.03
N THR A 96 13.97 24.63 -9.83
CA THR A 96 13.64 23.60 -8.84
C THR A 96 13.52 22.24 -9.52
N ARG A 97 14.33 21.28 -9.08
CA ARG A 97 14.28 19.90 -9.58
C ARG A 97 13.22 19.07 -8.88
N ILE A 98 12.48 18.26 -9.61
CA ILE A 98 11.41 17.41 -9.07
C ILE A 98 11.88 15.96 -8.98
N VAL A 99 11.73 15.37 -7.80
CA VAL A 99 12.08 13.98 -7.51
C VAL A 99 10.82 13.21 -7.15
N ALA A 100 10.55 12.12 -7.85
CA ALA A 100 9.49 11.19 -7.48
C ALA A 100 10.09 9.99 -6.74
N VAL A 101 9.40 9.49 -5.71
CA VAL A 101 9.84 8.29 -4.97
C VAL A 101 9.82 7.02 -5.81
N GLY A 102 9.03 6.99 -6.88
CA GLY A 102 8.90 5.84 -7.76
C GLY A 102 8.02 6.11 -8.99
N GLU A 103 8.02 5.16 -9.92
CA GLU A 103 7.43 5.27 -11.26
C GLU A 103 5.95 5.69 -11.27
N THR A 104 5.12 5.15 -10.36
CA THR A 104 3.70 5.53 -10.29
C THR A 104 3.52 7.00 -9.92
N THR A 105 4.32 7.51 -8.99
CA THR A 105 4.28 8.94 -8.62
C THR A 105 4.85 9.81 -9.73
N GLY A 106 5.92 9.35 -10.40
CA GLY A 106 6.49 10.02 -11.56
C GLY A 106 5.51 10.11 -12.73
N SER A 107 4.73 9.05 -12.97
CA SER A 107 3.68 9.02 -14.00
C SER A 107 2.55 9.99 -13.68
N ALA A 108 2.12 10.06 -12.41
CA ALA A 108 1.11 11.03 -11.97
C ALA A 108 1.59 12.48 -12.14
N LEU A 109 2.85 12.77 -11.78
CA LEU A 109 3.48 14.08 -11.99
C LEU A 109 3.52 14.45 -13.48
N ALA A 110 3.99 13.53 -14.33
CA ALA A 110 4.09 13.76 -15.77
C ALA A 110 2.70 14.01 -16.39
N PHE A 111 1.69 13.23 -16.00
CA PHE A 111 0.31 13.43 -16.45
C PHE A 111 -0.25 14.80 -16.03
N ALA A 112 0.11 15.27 -14.83
CA ALA A 112 -0.23 16.59 -14.33
C ALA A 112 0.62 17.74 -14.94
N GLY A 113 1.55 17.43 -15.84
CA GLY A 113 2.39 18.43 -16.53
C GLY A 113 3.67 18.84 -15.78
N PHE A 114 4.04 18.15 -14.71
CA PHE A 114 5.31 18.38 -14.01
C PHE A 114 6.44 17.59 -14.67
N ARG A 115 7.58 18.25 -14.88
CA ARG A 115 8.81 17.60 -15.35
C ARG A 115 9.50 16.91 -14.18
N VAL A 116 9.57 15.58 -14.21
CA VAL A 116 10.30 14.78 -13.21
C VAL A 116 11.76 14.65 -13.62
N ASP A 117 12.68 15.05 -12.76
CA ASP A 117 14.12 15.03 -13.02
C ASP A 117 14.81 13.76 -12.48
N PHE A 118 14.20 13.09 -11.49
CA PHE A 118 14.76 11.87 -10.93
C PHE A 118 13.70 10.92 -10.37
N ILE A 119 13.91 9.62 -10.61
CA ILE A 119 13.18 8.49 -10.02
C ILE A 119 14.21 7.39 -9.69
N PRO A 120 14.25 6.83 -8.47
CA PRO A 120 15.15 5.71 -8.15
C PRO A 120 14.83 4.47 -9.01
N GLU A 121 15.83 3.91 -9.72
CA GLU A 121 15.57 2.75 -10.63
C GLU A 121 15.33 1.41 -9.90
N LYS A 122 16.03 1.19 -8.77
CA LYS A 122 16.10 -0.14 -8.13
C LYS A 122 15.15 -0.34 -6.96
N ASP A 123 14.82 0.74 -6.26
CA ASP A 123 14.01 0.69 -5.04
C ASP A 123 13.09 1.92 -5.01
N ASN A 124 11.87 1.74 -5.52
CA ASN A 124 10.79 2.72 -5.55
C ASN A 124 10.16 2.92 -4.16
N SER A 125 10.98 3.26 -3.15
CA SER A 125 10.57 3.51 -1.77
C SER A 125 11.29 4.70 -1.16
N ALA A 126 10.77 5.24 -0.07
CA ALA A 126 11.42 6.34 0.66
C ALA A 126 12.87 6.00 1.08
N ARG A 127 13.14 4.74 1.47
CA ARG A 127 14.50 4.26 1.76
C ARG A 127 15.37 4.22 0.53
N GLY A 128 14.82 3.75 -0.59
CA GLY A 128 15.51 3.73 -1.88
C GLY A 128 15.90 5.12 -2.34
N LEU A 129 14.97 6.08 -2.21
CA LEU A 129 15.22 7.49 -2.48
C LEU A 129 16.35 8.07 -1.61
N VAL A 130 16.28 7.89 -0.28
CA VAL A 130 17.33 8.35 0.65
C VAL A 130 18.69 7.76 0.27
N ARG A 131 18.75 6.47 -0.08
CA ARG A 131 20.00 5.81 -0.49
C ARG A 131 20.53 6.32 -1.82
N ALA A 132 19.65 6.71 -2.74
CA ALA A 132 20.04 7.28 -4.03
C ALA A 132 20.41 8.77 -3.92
N TRP A 133 19.92 9.48 -2.91
CA TRP A 133 20.09 10.92 -2.74
C TRP A 133 21.55 11.42 -2.87
N PRO A 134 22.57 10.76 -2.27
CA PRO A 134 23.96 11.20 -2.42
C PRO A 134 24.47 11.22 -3.86
N SER A 135 23.99 10.32 -4.72
CA SER A 135 24.41 10.26 -6.13
C SER A 135 23.88 11.43 -6.97
N LEU A 136 22.86 12.13 -6.49
CA LEU A 136 22.36 13.35 -7.14
C LEU A 136 23.30 14.54 -6.95
N ALA A 137 24.31 14.40 -6.07
CA ALA A 137 25.12 15.51 -5.57
C ALA A 137 24.24 16.70 -5.14
N ALA A 138 23.07 16.37 -4.56
CA ALA A 138 22.04 17.34 -4.26
C ALA A 138 22.51 18.30 -3.18
N ARG A 139 22.46 19.59 -3.51
CA ARG A 139 22.68 20.70 -2.58
C ARG A 139 21.45 21.59 -2.58
N GLY A 140 21.33 22.40 -1.53
CA GLY A 140 20.26 23.36 -1.41
C GLY A 140 19.06 22.85 -0.62
N ARG A 141 17.96 23.60 -0.67
CA ARG A 141 16.78 23.38 0.16
C ARG A 141 15.80 22.43 -0.52
N VAL A 142 15.22 21.54 0.27
CA VAL A 142 14.30 20.49 -0.20
C VAL A 142 12.94 20.71 0.43
N LEU A 143 11.90 20.82 -0.39
CA LEU A 143 10.51 20.76 0.10
C LEU A 143 9.96 19.35 -0.08
N ILE A 144 9.32 18.84 0.98
CA ILE A 144 8.72 17.51 1.02
C ILE A 144 7.26 17.61 1.50
N PRO A 145 6.30 17.88 0.59
CA PRO A 145 4.89 17.83 0.91
C PRO A 145 4.44 16.38 1.04
N GLN A 146 3.98 15.98 2.23
CA GLN A 146 3.64 14.59 2.56
C GLN A 146 2.32 14.47 3.32
N SER A 147 1.92 13.22 3.60
CA SER A 147 0.78 12.96 4.47
C SER A 147 1.03 13.42 5.92
N ASN A 148 -0.03 13.57 6.71
CA ASN A 148 0.06 13.83 8.16
C ASN A 148 0.69 12.68 8.96
N VAL A 149 0.88 11.52 8.36
CA VAL A 149 1.65 10.42 8.92
C VAL A 149 3.06 10.53 8.34
N PRO A 150 4.07 10.93 9.14
CA PRO A 150 5.43 11.08 8.65
C PRO A 150 6.00 9.74 8.17
N GLU A 151 6.62 9.73 7.00
CA GLU A 151 7.38 8.57 6.55
C GLU A 151 8.73 8.55 7.28
N ALA A 152 8.79 7.80 8.39
CA ALA A 152 9.93 7.81 9.31
C ALA A 152 11.28 7.58 8.60
N SER A 153 11.31 6.73 7.56
CA SER A 153 12.54 6.47 6.80
C SER A 153 13.03 7.67 6.00
N LEU A 154 12.11 8.50 5.51
CA LEU A 154 12.43 9.74 4.79
C LEU A 154 12.94 10.79 5.78
N VAL A 155 12.23 11.00 6.89
CA VAL A 155 12.61 11.97 7.93
C VAL A 155 14.00 11.66 8.50
N SER A 156 14.22 10.43 8.96
CA SER A 156 15.52 10.05 9.51
C SER A 156 16.62 10.04 8.46
N GLY A 157 16.28 9.71 7.21
CA GLY A 157 17.22 9.63 6.10
C GLY A 157 17.76 10.99 5.70
N PHE A 158 16.88 11.97 5.46
CA PHE A 158 17.27 13.34 5.12
C PHE A 158 18.00 14.03 6.27
N ALA A 159 17.63 13.76 7.52
CA ALA A 159 18.37 14.25 8.69
C ALA A 159 19.80 13.67 8.75
N ALA A 160 19.98 12.37 8.49
CA ALA A 160 21.31 11.75 8.47
C ALA A 160 22.19 12.21 7.30
N LEU A 161 21.58 12.72 6.24
CA LEU A 161 22.27 13.30 5.07
C LEU A 161 22.59 14.78 5.24
N ASP A 162 22.27 15.39 6.39
CA ASP A 162 22.45 16.82 6.68
C ASP A 162 21.86 17.73 5.58
N THR A 163 20.71 17.32 5.05
CA THR A 163 19.99 18.06 4.00
C THR A 163 19.01 19.04 4.64
N ASP A 164 18.98 20.28 4.15
CA ASP A 164 18.00 21.29 4.55
C ASP A 164 16.61 20.95 3.98
N ALA A 165 15.92 20.03 4.66
CA ALA A 165 14.64 19.48 4.24
C ALA A 165 13.49 20.03 5.08
N GLU A 166 12.58 20.73 4.42
CA GLU A 166 11.31 21.18 4.99
C GLU A 166 10.21 20.16 4.68
N PHE A 167 9.63 19.59 5.73
CA PHE A 167 8.48 18.70 5.62
C PHE A 167 7.20 19.48 5.91
N VAL A 168 6.25 19.46 4.98
CA VAL A 168 4.94 20.10 5.16
C VAL A 168 3.82 19.07 4.98
N THR A 169 2.79 19.14 5.82
CA THR A 169 1.62 18.27 5.68
C THR A 169 0.74 18.79 4.53
N ALA A 170 0.74 18.08 3.42
CA ALA A 170 -0.05 18.37 2.22
C ALA A 170 -1.49 17.84 2.34
N TYR A 171 -1.65 16.67 2.95
CA TYR A 171 -2.94 16.01 3.11
C TYR A 171 -2.94 15.12 4.36
N ARG A 172 -4.12 14.63 4.73
CA ARG A 172 -4.30 13.71 5.85
C ARG A 172 -4.85 12.39 5.37
N THR A 173 -4.33 11.29 5.92
CA THR A 173 -4.98 9.99 5.78
C THR A 173 -6.08 9.90 6.83
N VAL A 174 -7.34 9.76 6.40
CA VAL A 174 -8.52 9.66 7.27
C VAL A 174 -9.18 8.29 7.13
N GLY A 175 -9.87 7.84 8.17
CA GLY A 175 -10.66 6.61 8.15
C GLY A 175 -11.99 6.83 7.43
N VAL A 176 -12.43 5.81 6.69
CA VAL A 176 -13.75 5.77 6.05
C VAL A 176 -14.60 4.72 6.75
N PRO A 177 -15.83 5.05 7.20
CA PRO A 177 -16.73 4.08 7.79
C PRO A 177 -17.03 2.92 6.83
N VAL A 178 -16.81 1.70 7.30
CA VAL A 178 -17.17 0.49 6.57
C VAL A 178 -18.69 0.34 6.55
N ALA A 179 -19.24 -0.07 5.42
CA ALA A 179 -20.67 -0.31 5.29
C ALA A 179 -21.17 -1.36 6.32
N PRO A 180 -22.33 -1.13 6.98
CA PRO A 180 -22.79 -2.01 8.07
C PRO A 180 -22.97 -3.48 7.70
N ASP A 181 -23.28 -3.78 6.44
CA ASP A 181 -23.38 -5.12 5.89
C ASP A 181 -22.02 -5.82 5.82
N VAL A 182 -20.97 -5.12 5.40
CA VAL A 182 -19.59 -5.63 5.39
C VAL A 182 -19.12 -5.91 6.82
N VAL A 183 -19.42 -5.02 7.78
CA VAL A 183 -19.10 -5.26 9.21
C VAL A 183 -19.78 -6.54 9.71
N LYS A 184 -21.07 -6.74 9.39
CA LYS A 184 -21.81 -7.96 9.75
C LYS A 184 -21.24 -9.21 9.06
N ASP A 185 -20.82 -9.10 7.81
CA ASP A 185 -20.19 -10.20 7.06
C ASP A 185 -18.86 -10.62 7.68
N VAL A 186 -18.04 -9.66 8.10
CA VAL A 186 -16.80 -9.96 8.82
C VAL A 186 -17.11 -10.61 10.16
N ALA A 187 -17.96 -10.01 10.99
CA ALA A 187 -18.28 -10.54 12.32
C ALA A 187 -18.90 -11.95 12.29
N SER A 188 -19.65 -12.28 11.24
CA SER A 188 -20.26 -13.61 11.07
C SER A 188 -19.32 -14.66 10.45
N GLY A 189 -18.09 -14.31 10.10
CA GLY A 189 -17.14 -15.20 9.42
C GLY A 189 -17.49 -15.46 7.96
N ARG A 190 -18.42 -14.70 7.36
CA ARG A 190 -18.70 -14.77 5.92
C ARG A 190 -17.57 -14.20 5.08
N ILE A 191 -16.76 -13.29 5.63
CA ILE A 191 -15.47 -12.91 5.03
C ILE A 191 -14.42 -13.91 5.47
N GLY A 192 -13.95 -14.73 4.53
CA GLY A 192 -12.94 -15.76 4.79
C GLY A 192 -11.53 -15.21 4.84
N ALA A 193 -11.25 -14.11 4.14
CA ALA A 193 -9.95 -13.45 4.19
C ALA A 193 -10.03 -11.93 4.13
N ILE A 194 -9.06 -11.27 4.77
CA ILE A 194 -8.87 -9.82 4.74
C ILE A 194 -7.45 -9.51 4.27
N LEU A 195 -7.34 -8.65 3.26
CA LEU A 195 -6.06 -8.16 2.77
C LEU A 195 -5.66 -6.89 3.53
N ILE A 196 -4.40 -6.74 3.92
CA ILE A 196 -3.87 -5.54 4.60
C ILE A 196 -2.74 -4.95 3.77
N THR A 197 -2.93 -3.70 3.39
CA THR A 197 -2.08 -3.06 2.38
C THR A 197 -1.24 -1.91 2.93
N SER A 198 -1.52 -1.45 4.14
CA SER A 198 -0.76 -0.42 4.85
C SER A 198 -1.05 -0.47 6.34
N GLY A 199 -0.21 0.17 7.16
CA GLY A 199 -0.48 0.32 8.59
C GLY A 199 -1.72 1.15 8.90
N SER A 200 -2.10 2.13 8.05
CA SER A 200 -3.35 2.88 8.20
C SER A 200 -4.58 2.00 8.00
N VAL A 201 -4.57 1.13 6.98
CA VAL A 201 -5.62 0.12 6.77
C VAL A 201 -5.69 -0.84 7.97
N ALA A 202 -4.55 -1.28 8.51
CA ALA A 202 -4.55 -2.18 9.66
C ALA A 202 -5.17 -1.55 10.91
N ARG A 203 -4.94 -0.26 11.16
CA ARG A 203 -5.61 0.50 12.23
C ARG A 203 -7.12 0.56 12.02
N GLN A 204 -7.56 0.85 10.79
CA GLN A 204 -9.00 0.89 10.47
C GLN A 204 -9.68 -0.47 10.61
N ILE A 205 -9.00 -1.57 10.26
CA ILE A 205 -9.50 -2.93 10.53
C ILE A 205 -9.62 -3.18 12.03
N SER A 206 -8.62 -2.79 12.82
CA SER A 206 -8.66 -2.91 14.28
C SER A 206 -9.80 -2.09 14.90
N GLU A 207 -9.96 -0.84 14.49
CA GLU A 207 -10.97 0.07 15.03
C GLU A 207 -12.39 -0.32 14.65
N GLN A 208 -12.62 -0.80 13.43
CA GLN A 208 -13.97 -0.98 12.88
C GLN A 208 -14.44 -2.44 12.80
N LEU A 209 -13.52 -3.40 12.72
CA LEU A 209 -13.85 -4.81 12.43
C LEU A 209 -13.40 -5.79 13.53
N ALA A 210 -12.55 -5.37 14.47
CA ALA A 210 -12.12 -6.24 15.55
C ALA A 210 -13.24 -6.48 16.59
N PRO A 211 -13.25 -7.64 17.26
CA PRO A 211 -12.37 -8.78 17.04
C PRO A 211 -12.70 -9.53 15.74
N LEU A 212 -11.66 -9.98 15.03
CA LEU A 212 -11.83 -10.80 13.82
C LEU A 212 -12.12 -12.25 14.21
N PRO A 213 -13.02 -12.97 13.49
CA PRO A 213 -13.22 -14.40 13.72
C PRO A 213 -11.91 -15.19 13.51
N PRO A 214 -11.59 -16.19 14.34
CA PRO A 214 -10.35 -16.99 14.21
C PRO A 214 -10.21 -17.74 12.88
N SER A 215 -11.30 -17.94 12.16
CA SER A 215 -11.31 -18.54 10.83
C SER A 215 -10.88 -17.58 9.72
N THR A 216 -10.86 -16.28 9.98
CA THR A 216 -10.54 -15.24 8.99
C THR A 216 -9.04 -15.21 8.74
N VAL A 217 -8.62 -15.45 7.50
CA VAL A 217 -7.21 -15.34 7.09
C VAL A 217 -6.84 -13.88 6.86
N VAL A 218 -5.77 -13.40 7.48
CA VAL A 218 -5.24 -12.05 7.30
C VAL A 218 -3.94 -12.10 6.51
N ALA A 219 -3.93 -11.50 5.32
CA ALA A 219 -2.77 -11.44 4.44
C ALA A 219 -2.22 -10.00 4.34
N ALA A 220 -0.94 -9.81 4.63
CA ALA A 220 -0.29 -8.49 4.54
C ALA A 220 0.57 -8.37 3.28
N ILE A 221 0.53 -7.22 2.62
CA ILE A 221 1.30 -6.93 1.39
C ILE A 221 2.84 -6.91 1.59
N GLY A 222 3.31 -6.98 2.83
CA GLY A 222 4.73 -7.03 3.13
C GLY A 222 5.07 -6.91 4.61
N PRO A 223 6.35 -7.10 4.98
CA PRO A 223 6.77 -7.28 6.36
C PRO A 223 6.56 -6.04 7.23
N ARG A 224 6.70 -4.83 6.68
CA ARG A 224 6.42 -3.59 7.42
C ARG A 224 4.93 -3.46 7.74
N THR A 225 4.07 -3.72 6.76
CA THR A 225 2.62 -3.71 6.96
C THR A 225 2.19 -4.76 7.98
N ALA A 226 2.80 -5.95 7.95
CA ALA A 226 2.54 -6.98 8.95
C ALA A 226 2.96 -6.56 10.36
N PHE A 227 4.11 -5.89 10.49
CA PHE A 227 4.56 -5.32 11.76
C PHE A 227 3.59 -4.24 12.29
N ASP A 228 3.15 -3.32 11.43
CA ASP A 228 2.20 -2.27 11.81
C ASP A 228 0.83 -2.86 12.17
N ALA A 229 0.38 -3.91 11.47
CA ALA A 229 -0.87 -4.63 11.78
C ALA A 229 -0.83 -5.31 13.14
N ARG A 230 0.28 -6.00 13.47
CA ARG A 230 0.47 -6.60 14.80
C ARG A 230 0.49 -5.55 15.91
N LYS A 231 1.12 -4.40 15.66
CA LYS A 231 1.07 -3.26 16.60
C LYS A 231 -0.35 -2.72 16.80
N ALA A 232 -1.19 -2.79 15.78
CA ALA A 232 -2.61 -2.43 15.87
C ALA A 232 -3.48 -3.54 16.48
N GLY A 233 -2.91 -4.66 16.94
CA GLY A 233 -3.66 -5.77 17.53
C GLY A 233 -4.24 -6.77 16.54
N ILE A 234 -3.86 -6.69 15.26
CA ILE A 234 -4.31 -7.63 14.22
C ILE A 234 -3.25 -8.72 13.99
N ALA A 235 -3.64 -9.98 14.19
CA ALA A 235 -2.83 -11.12 13.80
C ALA A 235 -2.71 -11.21 12.28
N VAL A 236 -1.53 -11.60 11.78
CA VAL A 236 -1.25 -11.74 10.35
C VAL A 236 -0.78 -13.15 10.08
N ASP A 237 -1.53 -13.87 9.25
CA ASP A 237 -1.31 -15.28 8.93
C ASP A 237 -0.30 -15.47 7.80
N VAL A 238 -0.30 -14.56 6.83
CA VAL A 238 0.59 -14.64 5.68
C VAL A 238 1.08 -13.26 5.25
N ILE A 239 2.32 -13.22 4.77
CA ILE A 239 2.98 -12.00 4.29
C ILE A 239 3.41 -12.27 2.85
N ALA A 240 3.01 -11.38 1.94
CA ALA A 240 3.42 -11.42 0.55
C ALA A 240 4.95 -11.21 0.41
N GLU A 241 5.57 -11.92 -0.53
CA GLU A 241 7.01 -11.81 -0.79
C GLU A 241 7.36 -10.44 -1.39
N ASN A 242 6.60 -10.04 -2.41
CA ASN A 242 6.70 -8.75 -3.08
C ASN A 242 5.52 -7.83 -2.72
N ARG A 243 5.76 -6.51 -2.78
CA ARG A 243 4.74 -5.48 -2.49
C ARG A 243 3.82 -5.19 -3.68
N THR A 244 3.27 -6.23 -4.30
CA THR A 244 2.37 -6.11 -5.45
C THR A 244 1.01 -6.72 -5.13
N ALA A 245 -0.01 -6.36 -5.93
CA ALA A 245 -1.33 -6.97 -5.83
C ALA A 245 -1.28 -8.48 -6.10
N ASP A 246 -0.55 -8.88 -7.14
CA ASP A 246 -0.45 -10.29 -7.55
C ASP A 246 0.24 -11.14 -6.49
N SER A 247 1.39 -10.70 -5.98
CA SER A 247 2.12 -11.38 -4.89
C SER A 247 1.27 -11.51 -3.62
N LEU A 248 0.40 -10.55 -3.34
CA LEU A 248 -0.54 -10.63 -2.21
C LEU A 248 -1.63 -11.70 -2.43
N VAL A 249 -2.13 -11.85 -3.66
CA VAL A 249 -3.10 -12.90 -4.01
C VAL A 249 -2.43 -14.28 -4.03
N GLU A 250 -1.23 -14.39 -4.59
CA GLU A 250 -0.43 -15.63 -4.60
C GLU A 250 -0.17 -16.13 -3.18
N ALA A 251 0.27 -15.23 -2.29
CA ALA A 251 0.49 -15.58 -0.89
C ALA A 251 -0.80 -16.07 -0.19
N LEU A 252 -1.95 -15.49 -0.52
CA LEU A 252 -3.24 -15.98 -0.02
C LEU A 252 -3.57 -17.37 -0.59
N ILE A 253 -3.38 -17.58 -1.88
CA ILE A 253 -3.62 -18.88 -2.55
C ILE A 253 -2.80 -19.99 -1.92
N ASP A 254 -1.50 -19.76 -1.73
CA ASP A 254 -0.59 -20.75 -1.15
C ASP A 254 -1.00 -21.10 0.28
N HIS A 255 -1.34 -20.10 1.09
CA HIS A 255 -1.80 -20.31 2.46
C HIS A 255 -3.11 -21.14 2.51
N VAL A 256 -4.06 -20.85 1.62
CA VAL A 256 -5.32 -21.60 1.52
C VAL A 256 -5.07 -23.04 1.06
N GLY A 257 -4.19 -23.24 0.08
CA GLY A 257 -3.83 -24.57 -0.43
C GLY A 257 -3.24 -25.49 0.64
N VAL A 258 -2.37 -24.96 1.50
CA VAL A 258 -1.79 -25.70 2.65
C VAL A 258 -2.88 -26.12 3.64
N ARG A 259 -3.85 -25.24 3.95
CA ARG A 259 -4.96 -25.56 4.87
C ARG A 259 -5.89 -26.64 4.33
N SER A 260 -6.18 -26.63 3.04
CA SER A 260 -7.02 -27.64 2.39
C SER A 260 -6.33 -29.01 2.29
N GLY A 261 -5.00 -29.05 2.13
CA GLY A 261 -4.21 -30.29 2.10
C GLY A 261 -3.96 -30.95 3.46
N GLY A 262 -4.02 -30.18 4.56
CA GLY A 262 -3.77 -30.67 5.92
C GLY A 262 -4.96 -31.36 6.61
N ALA A 263 -6.18 -31.21 6.08
CA ALA A 263 -7.39 -31.73 6.72
C ALA A 263 -7.72 -33.22 6.39
N GLY A 264 -6.86 -33.93 5.66
CA GLY A 264 -7.14 -35.27 5.12
C GLY A 264 -6.27 -36.44 5.63
N GLY A 265 -5.34 -36.22 6.57
CA GLY A 265 -4.41 -37.26 7.02
C GLY A 265 -4.72 -37.77 8.44
N ALA A 266 -5.44 -38.87 8.56
CA ALA A 266 -5.49 -39.61 9.83
C ALA A 266 -4.07 -40.05 10.25
N PRO A 267 -3.69 -39.98 11.53
CA PRO A 267 -2.36 -40.39 11.98
C PRO A 267 -2.17 -41.89 11.73
N ARG A 268 -1.18 -42.27 10.92
CA ARG A 268 -0.71 -43.66 10.87
C ARG A 268 0.05 -43.96 12.17
N GLU A 269 -0.55 -44.80 13.01
CA GLU A 269 0.14 -45.39 14.16
C GLU A 269 1.44 -46.08 13.69
N LEU A 270 2.57 -45.61 14.22
CA LEU A 270 3.85 -46.29 14.08
C LEU A 270 3.82 -47.56 14.94
N ARG A 271 3.71 -48.72 14.29
CA ARG A 271 3.97 -50.02 14.92
C ARG A 271 5.41 -50.06 15.44
N GLN A 272 5.56 -50.19 16.75
CA GLN A 272 6.80 -50.61 17.38
C GLN A 272 7.17 -52.02 16.88
N VAL A 273 8.37 -52.16 16.35
CA VAL A 273 9.03 -53.45 16.15
C VAL A 273 10.02 -53.61 17.30
N ARG A 274 9.89 -54.74 18.00
CA ARG A 274 10.78 -55.22 19.06
C ARG A 274 12.17 -55.55 18.53
#